data_AF-A0A2P6V8N7-F1
#
_entry.id   AF-A0A2P6V8N7-F1
#
_cell.length_a   1.000
_cell.length_b   1.000
_cell.length_c   1.000
_cell.angle_alpha   90.00
_cell.angle_beta   90.00
_cell.angle_gamma   90.00
#
_symmetry.space_group_name_H-M   'P 1'
#
loop_
_entity.id
_entity.type
_entity.pdbx_description
1 polymer ?
#
loop_
_entity_poly.entity_id
_entity_poly.type
_entity_poly.pdbx_seq_one_letter_code
_entity_poly.pdbx_strand_id
1 'polypeptide(L)'
;MQSEIDSINDAFVEARDEIEYAKEEAETVYFNESCDTARQAVAGVLDKYAAVLQRLSEQERGKLQRSMGLKMEQLKAEVADLDTLHD
;
A
#
# COMPACT_ATOMS: atom_id res chain seq x y z
N MET A 1 -14.33 1.58 13.42
CA MET A 1 -14.49 1.24 12.00
C MET A 1 -14.18 2.43 11.10
N GLN A 2 -14.87 3.57 11.20
CA GLN A 2 -14.53 4.75 10.39
C GLN A 2 -13.07 5.19 10.61
N SER A 3 -12.65 5.34 11.86
CA SER A 3 -11.27 5.70 12.22
C SER A 3 -10.18 4.74 11.69
N GLU A 4 -10.53 3.47 11.48
CA GLU A 4 -9.57 2.47 10.98
C GLU A 4 -9.51 2.48 9.46
N ILE A 5 -10.64 2.77 8.80
CA ILE A 5 -10.68 3.03 7.36
C ILE A 5 -9.90 4.32 7.07
N ASP A 6 -10.07 5.36 7.89
CA ASP A 6 -9.31 6.60 7.77
C ASP A 6 -7.81 6.33 7.93
N SER A 7 -7.41 5.57 8.96
CA SER A 7 -6.00 5.17 9.13
C SER A 7 -5.44 4.34 7.97
N ILE A 8 -6.25 3.49 7.32
CA ILE A 8 -5.81 2.77 6.12
C ILE A 8 -5.66 3.74 4.94
N ASN A 9 -6.55 4.72 4.79
CA ASN A 9 -6.44 5.71 3.73
C ASN A 9 -5.22 6.62 3.92
N ASP A 10 -4.92 7.04 5.15
CA ASP A 10 -3.74 7.86 5.44
C ASP A 10 -2.46 7.07 5.11
N ALA A 11 -2.36 5.82 5.57
CA ALA A 11 -1.23 4.96 5.25
C ALA A 11 -1.15 4.64 3.75
N PHE A 12 -2.28 4.57 3.04
CA PHE A 12 -2.32 4.37 1.60
C PHE A 12 -1.74 5.57 0.84
N VAL A 13 -2.04 6.80 1.28
CA VAL A 13 -1.46 8.01 0.70
C VAL A 13 0.05 8.03 0.94
N GLU A 14 0.47 7.79 2.18
CA GLU A 14 1.90 7.69 2.55
C GLU A 14 2.63 6.65 1.70
N ALA A 15 2.08 5.44 1.57
CA ALA A 15 2.70 4.40 0.76
C ALA A 15 2.83 4.76 -0.73
N ARG A 16 1.89 5.54 -1.28
CA ARG A 16 2.01 6.04 -2.66
C ARG A 16 3.05 7.14 -2.79
N ASP A 17 3.14 8.03 -1.80
CA ASP A 17 4.18 9.05 -1.79
C ASP A 17 5.57 8.40 -1.75
N GLU A 18 5.78 7.36 -0.93
CA GLU A 18 7.05 6.60 -0.89
C GLU A 18 7.36 5.89 -2.22
N ILE A 19 6.35 5.35 -2.90
CA ILE A 19 6.54 4.78 -4.25
C ILE A 19 6.99 5.86 -5.23
N GLU A 20 6.38 7.05 -5.21
CA GLU A 20 6.77 8.15 -6.10
C GLU A 20 8.18 8.65 -5.78
N TYR A 21 8.57 8.77 -4.50
CA TYR A 21 9.95 9.07 -4.11
C TYR A 21 10.93 8.03 -4.65
N ALA A 22 10.62 6.74 -4.51
CA ALA A 22 11.45 5.67 -5.08
C ALA A 22 11.58 5.82 -6.60
N LYS A 23 10.51 6.15 -7.34
CA LYS A 23 10.56 6.39 -8.78
C LYS A 23 11.45 7.58 -9.14
N GLU A 24 11.38 8.68 -8.39
CA GLU A 24 12.22 9.87 -8.61
C GLU A 24 13.70 9.56 -8.39
N GLU A 25 14.01 8.63 -7.49
CA GLU A 25 15.37 8.21 -7.16
C GLU A 25 15.91 7.07 -8.03
N ALA A 26 15.17 6.59 -9.05
CA ALA A 26 15.54 5.43 -9.88
C ALA A 26 16.94 5.49 -10.49
N GLU A 27 17.43 6.68 -10.83
CA GLU A 27 18.76 6.88 -11.42
C GLU A 27 19.86 7.15 -10.37
N THR A 28 19.56 6.96 -9.08
CA THR A 28 20.46 7.28 -7.97
C THR A 28 20.90 6.04 -7.20
N VAL A 29 21.98 6.17 -6.42
CA VAL A 29 22.46 5.10 -5.53
C VAL A 29 21.50 4.81 -4.36
N TYR A 30 20.55 5.70 -4.10
CA TYR A 30 19.56 5.58 -3.02
C TYR A 30 18.32 4.77 -3.43
N PHE A 31 18.15 4.50 -4.73
CA PHE A 31 16.95 3.84 -5.26
C PHE A 31 16.56 2.57 -4.50
N ASN A 32 17.52 1.71 -4.18
CA ASN A 32 17.25 0.46 -3.49
C ASN A 32 16.74 0.68 -2.06
N GLU A 33 17.26 1.69 -1.35
CA GLU A 33 16.80 2.06 0.00
C GLU A 33 15.37 2.63 -0.05
N SER A 34 15.08 3.47 -1.04
CA SER A 34 13.75 4.04 -1.25
C SER A 34 12.73 3.00 -1.69
N CYS A 35 13.13 2.02 -2.52
CA CYS A 35 12.30 0.85 -2.82
C CYS A 35 11.95 0.04 -1.58
N ASP A 36 12.92 -0.19 -0.68
CA ASP A 36 12.67 -0.91 0.56
C ASP A 36 11.71 -0.15 1.49
N THR A 37 11.85 1.18 1.55
CA THR A 37 10.92 2.05 2.28
C THR A 37 9.50 1.97 1.71
N ALA A 38 9.35 2.10 0.39
CA ALA A 38 8.08 1.95 -0.31
C ALA A 38 7.43 0.57 -0.07
N ARG A 39 8.22 -0.52 -0.17
CA ARG A 39 7.74 -1.89 0.11
C ARG A 39 7.26 -2.05 1.55
N GLN A 40 7.97 -1.47 2.52
CA GLN A 40 7.57 -1.49 3.92
C GLN A 40 6.27 -0.72 4.17
N ALA A 41 6.13 0.48 3.58
CA ALA A 41 4.92 1.27 3.68
C ALA A 41 3.70 0.53 3.11
N VAL A 42 3.83 -0.06 1.90
CA VAL A 42 2.77 -0.87 1.29
C VAL A 42 2.42 -2.09 2.13
N ALA A 43 3.41 -2.81 2.66
CA ALA A 43 3.15 -3.93 3.56
C ALA A 43 2.34 -3.49 4.78
N GLY A 44 2.67 -2.34 5.38
CA GLY A 44 1.93 -1.76 6.49
C GLY A 44 0.46 -1.47 6.17
N VAL A 45 0.16 -0.97 4.97
CA VAL A 45 -1.22 -0.76 4.50
C VAL A 45 -1.98 -2.09 4.40
N LEU A 46 -1.36 -3.09 3.76
CA LEU A 46 -1.96 -4.40 3.54
C LEU A 46 -2.22 -5.13 4.87
N ASP A 47 -1.30 -5.02 5.83
CA ASP A 47 -1.44 -5.61 7.16
C ASP A 47 -2.57 -4.96 7.96
N LYS A 48 -2.66 -3.62 7.95
CA LYS A 48 -3.78 -2.89 8.57
C LYS A 48 -5.10 -3.35 7.95
N TYR A 49 -5.17 -3.41 6.62
CA TYR A 49 -6.36 -3.86 5.89
C TYR A 49 -6.74 -5.30 6.25
N ALA A 50 -5.78 -6.23 6.25
CA ALA A 50 -6.00 -7.63 6.59
C ALA A 50 -6.47 -7.80 8.04
N ALA A 51 -5.86 -7.07 8.98
CA ALA A 51 -6.27 -7.07 10.39
C ALA A 51 -7.72 -6.60 10.56
N VAL A 52 -8.15 -5.60 9.77
CA VAL A 52 -9.55 -5.19 9.74
C VAL A 52 -10.46 -6.28 9.19
N LEU A 53 -10.11 -6.92 8.08
CA LEU A 53 -10.94 -7.98 7.50
C LEU A 53 -11.14 -9.16 8.46
N GLN A 54 -10.12 -9.52 9.23
CA GLN A 54 -10.17 -10.67 10.14
C GLN A 54 -11.19 -10.50 11.28
N ARG A 55 -11.40 -9.27 11.76
CA ARG A 55 -12.32 -8.96 12.88
C ARG A 55 -13.75 -8.64 12.45
N LEU A 56 -14.01 -8.48 11.15
CA LEU A 56 -15.34 -8.16 10.62
C LEU A 56 -16.18 -9.41 10.37
N SER A 57 -17.50 -9.27 10.50
CA SER A 57 -18.46 -10.27 10.02
C SER A 57 -18.37 -10.44 8.50
N GLU A 58 -18.87 -11.54 7.95
CA GLU A 58 -18.83 -11.79 6.50
C GLU A 58 -19.50 -10.68 5.68
N GLN A 59 -20.63 -10.16 6.18
CA GLN A 59 -21.35 -9.06 5.52
C GLN A 59 -20.53 -7.76 5.49
N GLU A 60 -19.89 -7.41 6.61
CA GLU A 60 -19.07 -6.20 6.72
C GLU A 60 -17.76 -6.34 5.94
N ARG A 61 -17.14 -7.51 5.99
CA ARG A 61 -15.95 -7.85 5.19
C ARG A 61 -16.22 -7.65 3.71
N GLY A 62 -17.35 -8.17 3.21
CA GLY A 62 -17.76 -7.97 1.83
C GLY A 62 -17.98 -6.49 1.45
N LYS A 63 -18.50 -5.67 2.37
CA LYS A 63 -18.63 -4.21 2.14
C LYS A 63 -17.25 -3.55 2.04
N LEU A 64 -16.33 -3.88 2.94
CA LEU A 64 -14.98 -3.31 2.96
C LEU A 64 -14.13 -3.76 1.77
N GLN A 65 -14.26 -5.02 1.35
CA GLN A 65 -13.61 -5.53 0.14
C GLN A 65 -14.10 -4.83 -1.13
N ARG A 66 -15.40 -4.55 -1.24
CA ARG A 66 -15.92 -3.78 -2.38
C ARG A 66 -15.45 -2.33 -2.40
N SER A 67 -15.24 -1.70 -1.24
CA SER A 67 -14.83 -0.29 -1.18
C SER A 67 -13.32 -0.08 -1.34
N MET A 68 -12.49 -1.00 -0.82
CA MET A 68 -11.04 -0.82 -0.75
C MET A 68 -10.23 -1.91 -1.47
N GLY A 69 -10.83 -3.05 -1.81
CA GLY A 69 -10.09 -4.19 -2.39
C GLY A 69 -9.35 -3.83 -3.68
N LEU A 70 -10.00 -3.11 -4.59
CA LEU A 70 -9.34 -2.65 -5.82
C LEU A 70 -8.15 -1.73 -5.55
N LYS A 71 -8.28 -0.82 -4.56
CA LYS A 71 -7.18 0.07 -4.17
C LYS A 71 -5.97 -0.72 -3.66
N MET A 72 -6.20 -1.76 -2.86
CA MET A 72 -5.11 -2.61 -2.34
C MET A 72 -4.39 -3.35 -3.48
N GLU A 73 -5.12 -3.85 -4.48
CA GLU A 73 -4.51 -4.49 -5.64
C GLU A 73 -3.75 -3.50 -6.53
N GLN A 74 -4.25 -2.26 -6.68
CA GLN A 74 -3.54 -1.19 -7.37
C GLN A 74 -2.22 -0.84 -6.66
N LEU A 75 -2.26 -0.68 -5.33
CA LEU A 75 -1.05 -0.37 -4.55
C LEU A 75 0.02 -1.47 -4.67
N LYS A 76 -0.40 -2.75 -4.68
CA LYS A 76 0.51 -3.87 -4.93
C LYS A 76 1.14 -3.82 -6.31
N ALA A 77 0.37 -3.45 -7.34
CA ALA A 77 0.92 -3.30 -8.68
C ALA A 77 1.90 -2.12 -8.75
N GLU A 78 1.55 -0.97 -8.17
CA GLU A 78 2.40 0.23 -8.16
C GLU A 78 3.77 -0.02 -7.51
N VAL A 79 3.83 -0.80 -6.41
CA VAL A 79 5.12 -1.14 -5.77
C VAL A 79 5.88 -2.22 -6.51
N ALA A 80 5.20 -3.15 -7.18
CA ALA A 80 5.85 -4.17 -8.00
C ALA A 80 6.47 -3.56 -9.26
N ASP A 81 5.89 -2.48 -9.79
CA ASP A 81 6.44 -1.75 -10.94
C ASP A 81 7.83 -1.16 -10.63
N LEU A 82 8.17 -0.89 -9.36
CA LEU A 82 9.52 -0.44 -8.98
C LEU A 82 10.60 -1.46 -9.37
N ASP A 83 10.29 -2.76 -9.33
CA ASP A 83 11.23 -3.82 -9.70
C ASP A 83 11.57 -3.78 -11.20
N THR A 84 10.76 -3.10 -12.01
CA THR A 84 10.97 -2.92 -13.46
C THR A 84 11.82 -1.70 -13.80
N LEU A 85 12.09 -0.82 -12.83
CA LEU A 85 12.90 0.39 -13.01
C LEU A 85 14.40 0.13 -12.80
N HIS A 86 14.76 -1.06 -12.32
CA HIS A 86 16.13 -1.52 -12.11
C HIS A 86 16.64 -2.38 -13.29
N ASP A 87 16.61 -1.86 -14.52
CA ASP A 87 17.22 -2.48 -15.71
C ASP A 87 18.54 -1.78 -16.12
#